data_AF-A0A8S1XFE7-F1
#
_entry.id   AF-A0A8S1XFE7-F1
#
_cell.length_a   1.000
_cell.length_b   1.000
_cell.length_c   1.000
_cell.angle_alpha   90.00
_cell.angle_beta   90.00
_cell.angle_gamma   90.00
#
_symmetry.space_group_name_H-M   'P 1'
#
loop_
_entity.id
_entity.type
_entity.pdbx_description
1 polymer ?
#
loop_
_entity_poly.entity_id
_entity_poly.type
_entity_poly.pdbx_seq_one_letter_code
_entity_poly.pdbx_strand_id
1 'polypeptide(L)'
;MISNIFKPKKQQLIQEGQQNITLGKLVKFSHYETIFKYSFFAVLFVISLYSLDVIQFQQFLKEKNLRRFDWSDLKWMIIGLIMIHITKEINRYLVFDYVSKSLDQKYIGLDRQLRVQKIIKWIYDTLYYSVATIFAYIVFRDEKWFPTELGGSNFTETMYDFPNMPDNPWVPFYYMIQASSHVHALLLLMVYGTKIELKYWEYLLHHFLAVSLLYFSTIYNCESIGIVVLVLHDISDIFLAYGRTYADIGKNKILVYVSFSAIQISWLYTRVYVFPIKIYDIIVNHPGFSLYWENTKHALYNQVGLMIVLFGMHIYWTIFMVKVGIGIFSAGKYKNVYDNRENKLDNKKEN
;
A
#
# COMPACT_ATOMS: atom_id res chain seq x y z
N MET A 1 20.14 -30.68 21.95
CA MET A 1 21.12 -31.26 20.99
C MET A 1 20.86 -30.87 19.52
N ILE A 2 20.02 -29.88 19.19
CA ILE A 2 19.72 -29.46 17.80
C ILE A 2 20.31 -28.05 17.46
N SER A 3 20.80 -27.31 18.47
CA SER A 3 21.29 -25.93 18.30
C SER A 3 22.70 -25.78 17.70
N ASN A 4 23.45 -26.88 17.55
CA ASN A 4 24.88 -26.81 17.20
C ASN A 4 25.22 -27.23 15.76
N ILE A 5 24.24 -27.66 14.95
CA ILE A 5 24.48 -28.04 13.54
C ILE A 5 24.30 -26.84 12.58
N PHE A 6 23.62 -25.77 13.01
CA PHE A 6 23.26 -24.63 12.14
C PHE A 6 24.06 -23.34 12.37
N LYS A 7 24.95 -23.28 13.37
CA LYS A 7 25.77 -22.08 13.64
C LYS A 7 26.82 -21.74 12.56
N PRO A 8 27.59 -22.69 12.00
CA PRO A 8 28.69 -22.32 11.11
C PRO A 8 28.22 -21.79 9.75
N LYS A 9 27.15 -22.34 9.18
CA LYS A 9 26.55 -21.83 7.92
C LYS A 9 25.92 -20.44 8.09
N LYS A 10 25.26 -20.17 9.21
CA LYS A 10 24.61 -18.86 9.47
C LYS A 10 25.63 -17.73 9.67
N GLN A 11 26.79 -18.02 10.28
CA GLN A 11 27.85 -17.02 10.47
C GLN A 11 28.70 -16.77 9.21
N GLN A 12 28.97 -17.80 8.40
CA GLN A 12 29.55 -17.62 7.06
C GLN A 12 28.64 -16.79 6.14
N LEU A 13 27.32 -17.02 6.17
CA LEU A 13 26.33 -16.24 5.39
C LEU A 13 26.24 -14.77 5.82
N ILE A 14 26.51 -14.46 7.09
CA ILE A 14 26.56 -13.08 7.59
C ILE A 14 27.87 -12.40 7.15
N GLN A 15 29.00 -13.12 7.14
CA GLN A 15 30.29 -12.57 6.71
C GLN A 15 30.39 -12.40 5.18
N GLU A 16 29.89 -13.34 4.38
CA GLU A 16 29.81 -13.20 2.91
C GLU A 16 28.78 -12.15 2.48
N GLY A 17 27.68 -12.02 3.24
CA GLY A 17 26.72 -10.93 3.10
C GLY A 17 27.30 -9.57 3.50
N GLN A 18 28.28 -9.53 4.41
CA GLN A 18 28.97 -8.30 4.83
C GLN A 18 30.12 -7.89 3.90
N GLN A 19 30.82 -8.83 3.27
CA GLN A 19 31.92 -8.51 2.35
C GLN A 19 31.45 -8.00 0.98
N ASN A 20 30.19 -8.25 0.59
CA ASN A 20 29.59 -7.65 -0.61
C ASN A 20 28.85 -6.31 -0.35
N ILE A 21 29.02 -5.72 0.84
CA ILE A 21 28.55 -4.35 1.17
C ILE A 21 29.56 -3.31 0.63
N THR A 22 29.93 -3.45 -0.63
CA THR A 22 30.47 -2.34 -1.45
C THR A 22 29.48 -2.00 -2.58
N LEU A 23 28.19 -2.24 -2.36
CA LEU A 23 27.10 -1.70 -3.20
C LEU A 23 26.87 -0.19 -3.02
N GLY A 24 27.76 0.52 -2.30
CA GLY A 24 27.71 1.97 -2.14
C GLY A 24 28.20 2.77 -3.35
N LYS A 25 28.66 2.13 -4.43
CA LYS A 25 29.27 2.81 -5.60
C LYS A 25 28.57 2.60 -6.95
N LEU A 26 27.40 1.96 -7.01
CA LEU A 26 26.73 1.64 -8.28
C LEU A 26 25.27 2.06 -8.40
N VAL A 27 24.84 3.09 -7.66
CA VAL A 27 23.55 3.72 -7.88
C VAL A 27 23.78 5.19 -8.21
N LYS A 28 23.86 5.51 -9.51
CA LYS A 28 23.44 6.86 -9.94
C LYS A 28 22.01 6.99 -9.46
N PHE A 29 21.79 7.75 -8.38
CA PHE A 29 20.44 8.09 -7.94
C PHE A 29 19.71 8.64 -9.17
N SER A 30 18.69 7.91 -9.59
CA SER A 30 17.82 8.34 -10.68
C SER A 30 17.26 9.70 -10.28
N HIS A 31 17.18 10.66 -11.21
CA HIS A 31 16.64 12.00 -10.96
C HIS A 31 15.30 11.98 -10.18
N TYR A 32 14.49 10.93 -10.40
CA TYR A 32 13.24 10.68 -9.68
C TYR A 32 13.39 10.41 -8.18
N GLU A 33 14.40 9.68 -7.71
CA GLU A 33 14.58 9.40 -6.26
C GLU A 33 14.89 10.68 -5.48
N THR A 34 15.64 11.61 -6.10
CA THR A 34 15.88 12.92 -5.53
C THR A 34 14.59 13.73 -5.42
N ILE A 35 13.72 13.68 -6.43
CA ILE A 35 12.39 14.32 -6.39
C ILE A 35 11.58 13.73 -5.23
N PHE A 36 11.46 12.40 -5.14
CA PHE A 36 10.71 11.74 -4.07
C PHE A 36 11.25 12.05 -2.68
N LYS A 37 12.57 12.17 -2.51
CA LYS A 37 13.19 12.59 -1.25
C LYS A 37 12.72 13.98 -0.83
N TYR A 38 12.78 14.96 -1.73
CA TYR A 38 12.32 16.32 -1.40
C TYR A 38 10.81 16.38 -1.19
N SER A 39 10.03 15.64 -1.98
CA SER A 39 8.59 15.50 -1.78
C SER A 39 8.26 14.93 -0.40
N PHE A 40 9.02 13.92 0.07
CA PHE A 40 8.85 13.36 1.42
C PHE A 40 9.03 14.42 2.50
N PHE A 41 10.12 15.19 2.47
CA PHE A 41 10.35 16.23 3.47
C PHE A 41 9.33 17.37 3.37
N ALA A 42 8.89 17.73 2.16
CA ALA A 42 7.84 18.72 1.97
C ALA A 42 6.51 18.27 2.57
N VAL A 43 6.09 17.03 2.32
CA VAL A 43 4.86 16.45 2.89
C VAL A 43 4.97 16.35 4.42
N LEU A 44 6.11 15.89 4.94
CA LEU A 44 6.36 15.81 6.38
C LEU A 44 6.24 17.20 7.04
N PHE A 45 6.80 18.23 6.41
CA PHE A 45 6.69 19.61 6.89
C PHE A 45 5.24 20.08 6.89
N VAL A 46 4.51 19.92 5.78
CA VAL A 46 3.09 20.33 5.68
C VAL A 46 2.23 19.64 6.74
N ILE A 47 2.40 18.33 6.91
CA ILE A 47 1.69 17.55 7.93
C ILE A 47 1.95 18.08 9.35
N SER A 48 3.19 18.47 9.65
CA SER A 48 3.55 18.98 10.98
C SER A 48 2.78 20.26 11.37
N LEU A 49 2.35 21.05 10.39
CA LEU A 49 1.58 22.28 10.61
C LEU A 49 0.16 22.00 11.13
N TYR A 50 -0.40 20.83 10.85
CA TYR A 50 -1.75 20.43 11.27
C TYR A 50 -1.83 19.95 12.74
N SER A 51 -0.71 19.93 13.47
CA SER A 51 -0.67 19.44 14.86
C SER A 51 -1.58 20.24 15.80
N LEU A 52 -1.64 21.56 15.66
CA LEU A 52 -2.55 22.41 16.43
C LEU A 52 -4.01 22.27 15.97
N ASP A 53 -4.23 22.14 14.66
CA ASP A 53 -5.57 21.97 14.09
C ASP A 53 -6.24 20.69 14.57
N VAL A 54 -5.49 19.60 14.71
CA VAL A 54 -5.97 18.35 15.30
C VAL A 54 -6.53 18.57 16.71
N ILE A 55 -5.82 19.34 17.55
CA ILE A 55 -6.25 19.62 18.92
C ILE A 55 -7.54 20.45 18.92
N GLN A 56 -7.60 21.48 18.07
CA GLN A 56 -8.77 22.35 17.94
C GLN A 56 -10.00 21.58 17.45
N PHE A 57 -9.84 20.70 16.46
CA PHE A 57 -10.92 19.86 15.96
C PHE A 57 -11.46 18.91 17.04
N GLN A 58 -10.57 18.28 17.81
CA GLN A 58 -10.97 17.40 18.90
C GLN A 58 -11.69 18.12 20.04
N GLN A 59 -11.33 19.38 20.30
CA GLN A 59 -12.06 20.25 21.24
C GLN A 59 -13.45 20.60 20.69
N PHE A 60 -13.54 20.98 19.42
CA PHE A 60 -14.81 21.25 18.73
C PHE A 60 -15.78 20.05 18.84
N LEU A 61 -15.32 18.83 18.55
CA LEU A 61 -16.15 17.63 18.68
C LEU A 61 -16.66 17.45 20.12
N LYS A 62 -15.80 17.71 21.11
CA LYS A 62 -16.17 17.62 22.53
C LYS A 62 -17.23 18.66 22.90
N GLU A 63 -17.09 19.90 22.45
CA GLU A 63 -18.03 20.99 22.71
C GLU A 63 -19.41 20.72 22.10
N LYS A 64 -19.45 20.10 20.92
CA LYS A 64 -20.69 19.74 20.23
C LYS A 64 -21.27 18.39 20.64
N ASN A 65 -20.63 17.69 21.59
CA ASN A 65 -21.02 16.35 22.02
C ASN A 65 -21.10 15.34 20.84
N LEU A 66 -20.19 15.49 19.88
CA LEU A 66 -20.05 14.59 18.73
C LEU A 66 -19.12 13.44 19.08
N ARG A 67 -19.28 12.32 18.36
CA ARG A 67 -18.41 11.15 18.54
C ARG A 67 -16.96 11.51 18.21
N ARG A 68 -16.03 11.04 19.05
CA ARG A 68 -14.59 11.21 18.91
C ARG A 68 -13.92 9.85 18.82
N PHE A 69 -12.68 9.84 18.36
CA PHE A 69 -11.86 8.63 18.36
C PHE A 69 -11.74 8.09 19.80
N ASP A 70 -12.08 6.81 19.97
CA ASP A 70 -11.87 6.11 21.22
C ASP A 70 -10.44 5.55 21.24
N TRP A 71 -9.61 6.08 22.13
CA TRP A 71 -8.24 5.60 22.33
C TRP A 71 -8.19 4.12 22.74
N SER A 72 -9.28 3.55 23.25
CA SER A 72 -9.39 2.11 23.50
C SER A 72 -9.29 1.28 22.22
N ASP A 73 -9.62 1.83 21.05
CA ASP A 73 -9.56 1.13 19.77
C ASP A 73 -8.13 0.84 19.31
N LEU A 74 -7.12 1.52 19.89
CA LEU A 74 -5.71 1.18 19.68
C LEU A 74 -5.36 -0.26 20.06
N LYS A 75 -6.17 -0.91 20.92
CA LYS A 75 -6.05 -2.35 21.20
C LYS A 75 -6.10 -3.19 19.93
N TRP A 76 -6.96 -2.83 18.97
CA TRP A 76 -7.10 -3.52 17.70
C TRP A 76 -5.85 -3.34 16.82
N MET A 77 -5.21 -2.18 16.88
CA MET A 77 -3.95 -1.96 16.16
C MET A 77 -2.83 -2.83 16.72
N ILE A 78 -2.71 -2.96 18.05
CA ILE A 78 -1.73 -3.84 18.70
C ILE A 78 -1.99 -5.31 18.34
N ILE A 79 -3.24 -5.75 18.44
CA ILE A 79 -3.66 -7.10 18.03
C ILE A 79 -3.33 -7.32 16.55
N GLY A 80 -3.62 -6.34 15.69
CA GLY A 80 -3.34 -6.37 14.26
C GLY A 80 -1.85 -6.50 13.95
N LEU A 81 -0.98 -5.73 14.63
CA LEU A 81 0.47 -5.82 14.45
C LEU A 81 1.00 -7.22 14.77
N ILE A 82 0.54 -7.81 15.89
CA ILE A 82 0.90 -9.17 16.29
C ILE A 82 0.37 -10.18 15.27
N MET A 83 -0.90 -10.05 14.89
CA MET A 83 -1.56 -10.93 13.92
C MET A 83 -0.82 -10.93 12.58
N ILE A 84 -0.53 -9.75 12.02
CA ILE A 84 0.16 -9.60 10.74
C ILE A 84 1.57 -10.18 10.78
N HIS A 85 2.29 -9.98 11.89
CA HIS A 85 3.60 -10.59 12.05
C HIS A 85 3.46 -12.11 12.02
N ILE A 86 2.61 -12.69 12.87
CA ILE A 86 2.42 -14.15 12.96
C ILE A 86 1.97 -14.74 11.62
N THR A 87 0.98 -14.15 10.95
CA THR A 87 0.45 -14.68 9.69
C THR A 87 1.47 -14.58 8.54
N LYS A 88 2.33 -13.55 8.52
CA LYS A 88 3.45 -13.47 7.57
C LYS A 88 4.48 -14.57 7.81
N GLU A 89 4.82 -14.86 9.06
CA GLU A 89 5.74 -15.93 9.42
C GLU A 89 5.18 -17.31 9.04
N ILE A 90 3.89 -17.55 9.32
CA ILE A 90 3.18 -18.77 8.92
C ILE A 90 3.16 -18.91 7.40
N ASN A 91 2.76 -17.86 6.66
CA ASN A 91 2.74 -17.89 5.21
C ASN A 91 4.12 -18.23 4.64
N ARG A 92 5.18 -17.59 5.15
CA ARG A 92 6.55 -17.90 4.72
C ARG A 92 6.86 -19.37 4.94
N TYR A 93 6.57 -19.93 6.11
CA TYR A 93 6.80 -21.34 6.37
C TYR A 93 6.04 -22.26 5.40
N LEU A 94 4.75 -21.98 5.15
CA LEU A 94 3.90 -22.82 4.32
C LEU A 94 4.30 -22.82 2.85
N VAL A 95 4.69 -21.67 2.30
CA VAL A 95 4.90 -21.53 0.84
C VAL A 95 6.36 -21.57 0.42
N PHE A 96 7.33 -21.52 1.34
CA PHE A 96 8.76 -21.42 1.01
C PHE A 96 9.24 -22.55 0.11
N ASP A 97 8.94 -23.81 0.45
CA ASP A 97 9.40 -24.97 -0.31
C ASP A 97 8.77 -25.01 -1.70
N TYR A 98 7.47 -24.70 -1.79
CA TYR A 98 6.74 -24.65 -3.05
C TYR A 98 7.32 -23.57 -3.98
N VAL A 99 7.49 -22.34 -3.48
CA VAL A 99 8.05 -21.23 -4.25
C VAL A 99 9.49 -21.52 -4.66
N SER A 100 10.31 -22.02 -3.73
CA SER A 100 11.72 -22.32 -4.00
C SER A 100 11.91 -23.41 -5.06
N LYS A 101 11.00 -24.38 -5.15
CA LYS A 101 11.00 -25.42 -6.20
C LYS A 101 10.38 -24.95 -7.51
N SER A 102 9.38 -24.07 -7.46
CA SER A 102 8.64 -23.61 -8.64
C SER A 102 9.35 -22.50 -9.42
N LEU A 103 10.22 -21.73 -8.74
CA LEU A 103 10.97 -20.65 -9.37
C LEU A 103 11.97 -21.19 -10.41
N ASP A 104 11.99 -20.57 -11.59
CA ASP A 104 12.87 -20.92 -12.72
C ASP A 104 14.36 -20.99 -12.28
N GLN A 105 15.08 -22.00 -12.77
CA GLN A 105 16.50 -22.23 -12.45
C GLN A 105 17.44 -21.15 -13.00
N LYS A 106 16.98 -20.29 -13.92
CA LYS A 106 17.73 -19.12 -14.40
C LYS A 106 18.14 -18.16 -13.29
N TYR A 107 17.38 -18.13 -12.19
CA TYR A 107 17.71 -17.32 -11.01
C TYR A 107 18.60 -18.12 -10.06
N ILE A 108 19.79 -17.59 -9.77
CA ILE A 108 20.83 -18.24 -8.94
C ILE A 108 21.33 -17.33 -7.81
N GLY A 109 21.93 -17.94 -6.78
CA GLY A 109 22.58 -17.22 -5.69
C GLY A 109 21.66 -16.25 -4.94
N LEU A 110 22.17 -15.05 -4.66
CA LEU A 110 21.45 -14.00 -3.93
C LEU A 110 20.17 -13.53 -4.65
N ASP A 111 20.19 -13.46 -5.98
CA ASP A 111 19.02 -13.03 -6.76
C ASP A 111 17.84 -14.00 -6.61
N ARG A 112 18.13 -15.31 -6.65
CA ARG A 112 17.13 -16.34 -6.34
C ARG A 112 16.52 -16.14 -4.96
N GLN A 113 17.36 -15.90 -3.94
CA GLN A 113 16.91 -15.72 -2.57
C GLN A 113 16.00 -14.49 -2.44
N LEU A 114 16.39 -13.35 -3.01
CA LEU A 114 15.58 -12.13 -3.00
C LEU A 114 14.26 -12.32 -3.75
N ARG A 115 14.27 -13.03 -4.88
CA ARG A 115 13.06 -13.32 -5.66
C ARG A 115 12.09 -14.21 -4.91
N VAL A 116 12.57 -15.28 -4.28
CA VAL A 116 11.76 -16.16 -3.42
C VAL A 116 11.08 -15.35 -2.31
N GLN A 117 11.81 -14.48 -1.62
CA GLN A 117 11.22 -13.64 -0.56
C GLN A 117 10.14 -12.69 -1.10
N LYS A 118 10.35 -12.09 -2.28
CA LYS A 118 9.35 -11.24 -2.94
C LYS A 118 8.08 -12.02 -3.29
N ILE A 119 8.22 -13.20 -3.87
CA ILE A 119 7.07 -14.04 -4.26
C ILE A 119 6.29 -14.49 -3.02
N ILE A 120 6.98 -14.91 -1.96
CA ILE A 120 6.34 -15.27 -0.68
C ILE A 120 5.54 -14.08 -0.12
N LYS A 121 6.12 -12.87 -0.15
CA LYS A 121 5.44 -11.64 0.24
C LYS A 121 4.20 -11.40 -0.62
N TRP A 122 4.30 -11.52 -1.95
CA TRP A 122 3.18 -11.28 -2.84
C TRP A 122 2.05 -12.32 -2.66
N ILE A 123 2.37 -13.58 -2.37
CA ILE A 123 1.36 -14.58 -2.01
C ILE A 123 0.59 -14.16 -0.73
N TYR A 124 1.32 -13.71 0.30
CA TYR A 124 0.70 -13.17 1.51
C TYR A 124 -0.19 -11.96 1.20
N ASP A 125 0.34 -11.00 0.43
CA ASP A 125 -0.36 -9.77 0.07
C ASP A 125 -1.66 -10.09 -0.69
N THR A 126 -1.64 -11.02 -1.66
CA THR A 126 -2.85 -11.47 -2.37
C THR A 126 -3.92 -11.99 -1.41
N LEU A 127 -3.54 -12.85 -0.45
CA LEU A 127 -4.48 -13.40 0.52
C LEU A 127 -5.01 -12.32 1.46
N TYR A 128 -4.12 -11.48 2.00
CA TYR A 128 -4.46 -10.41 2.92
C TYR A 128 -5.45 -9.42 2.29
N TYR A 129 -5.13 -8.87 1.12
CA TYR A 129 -5.98 -7.89 0.44
C TYR A 129 -7.31 -8.51 0.00
N SER A 130 -7.33 -9.80 -0.37
CA SER A 130 -8.57 -10.51 -0.71
C SER A 130 -9.48 -10.62 0.52
N VAL A 131 -8.94 -11.06 1.66
CA VAL A 131 -9.70 -11.17 2.92
C VAL A 131 -10.20 -9.80 3.39
N ALA A 132 -9.34 -8.78 3.36
CA ALA A 132 -9.71 -7.42 3.76
C ALA A 132 -10.81 -6.84 2.86
N THR A 133 -10.68 -6.98 1.54
CA THR A 133 -11.69 -6.51 0.56
C THR A 133 -13.02 -7.23 0.73
N ILE A 134 -13.01 -8.57 0.88
CA ILE A 134 -14.23 -9.35 1.09
C ILE A 134 -14.91 -8.93 2.40
N PHE A 135 -14.14 -8.79 3.48
CA PHE A 135 -14.66 -8.32 4.76
C PHE A 135 -15.31 -6.94 4.63
N ALA A 136 -14.62 -5.99 4.00
CA ALA A 136 -15.15 -4.65 3.77
C ALA A 136 -16.46 -4.68 2.97
N TYR A 137 -16.54 -5.52 1.93
CA TYR A 137 -17.75 -5.64 1.14
C TYR A 137 -18.92 -6.26 1.91
N ILE A 138 -18.66 -7.27 2.76
CA ILE A 138 -19.71 -7.87 3.61
C ILE A 138 -20.27 -6.85 4.60
N VAL A 139 -19.40 -6.01 5.16
CA VAL A 139 -19.74 -5.17 6.31
C VAL A 139 -20.21 -3.77 5.91
N PHE A 140 -19.69 -3.21 4.81
CA PHE A 140 -19.90 -1.80 4.46
C PHE A 140 -20.73 -1.56 3.19
N ARG A 141 -21.07 -2.59 2.41
CA ARG A 141 -21.80 -2.43 1.13
C ARG A 141 -23.12 -1.65 1.23
N ASP A 142 -23.81 -1.73 2.37
CA ASP A 142 -25.13 -1.12 2.56
C ASP A 142 -25.03 0.23 3.33
N GLU A 143 -23.82 0.69 3.62
CA GLU A 143 -23.55 1.98 4.25
C GLU A 143 -23.78 3.13 3.26
N LYS A 144 -24.30 4.25 3.77
CA LYS A 144 -24.62 5.43 2.94
C LYS A 144 -23.40 6.15 2.39
N TRP A 145 -22.24 5.94 3.00
CA TRP A 145 -20.95 6.49 2.56
C TRP A 145 -20.16 5.53 1.66
N PHE A 146 -20.62 4.29 1.46
CA PHE A 146 -19.92 3.32 0.61
C PHE A 146 -20.32 3.47 -0.87
N PRO A 147 -19.38 3.78 -1.79
CA PRO A 147 -19.70 4.22 -3.15
C PRO A 147 -20.37 3.17 -4.03
N THR A 148 -21.29 3.61 -4.91
CA THR A 148 -21.91 2.74 -5.93
C THR A 148 -20.88 2.16 -6.90
N GLU A 149 -19.80 2.89 -7.19
CA GLU A 149 -18.71 2.43 -8.06
C GLU A 149 -17.93 1.25 -7.44
N LEU A 150 -18.05 1.02 -6.13
CA LEU A 150 -17.50 -0.13 -5.42
C LEU A 150 -18.57 -1.20 -5.11
N GLY A 151 -19.77 -1.05 -5.67
CA GLY A 151 -20.90 -1.95 -5.43
C GLY A 151 -21.69 -1.64 -4.16
N GLY A 152 -21.63 -0.40 -3.67
CA GLY A 152 -22.51 0.08 -2.60
C GLY A 152 -23.97 0.15 -3.03
N SER A 153 -24.88 -0.32 -2.17
CA SER A 153 -26.30 -0.47 -2.48
C SER A 153 -27.16 0.73 -2.07
N ASN A 154 -26.67 1.53 -1.12
CA ASN A 154 -27.43 2.61 -0.48
C ASN A 154 -26.65 3.94 -0.43
N PHE A 155 -25.71 4.11 -1.36
CA PHE A 155 -24.83 5.28 -1.41
C PHE A 155 -25.61 6.59 -1.51
N THR A 156 -25.24 7.56 -0.68
CA THR A 156 -25.72 8.94 -0.71
C THR A 156 -24.59 9.89 -1.08
N GLU A 157 -23.54 9.93 -0.26
CA GLU A 157 -22.35 10.77 -0.43
C GLU A 157 -21.20 10.21 0.40
N THR A 158 -19.95 10.45 -0.01
CA THR A 158 -18.78 9.81 0.63
C THR A 158 -18.53 10.27 2.07
N MET A 159 -18.92 11.51 2.40
CA MET A 159 -18.79 12.12 3.73
C MET A 159 -20.14 12.23 4.43
N TYR A 160 -21.01 11.24 4.22
CA TYR A 160 -22.33 11.20 4.84
C TYR A 160 -22.23 11.31 6.37
N ASP A 161 -23.03 12.20 6.96
CA ASP A 161 -23.11 12.48 8.39
C ASP A 161 -21.83 13.04 9.05
N PHE A 162 -20.82 13.42 8.26
CA PHE A 162 -19.69 14.19 8.79
C PHE A 162 -20.21 15.48 9.46
N PRO A 163 -19.65 15.95 10.60
CA PRO A 163 -18.45 15.49 11.31
C PRO A 163 -18.65 14.31 12.27
N ASN A 164 -19.78 13.61 12.27
CA ASN A 164 -19.90 12.35 13.02
C ASN A 164 -19.02 11.27 12.39
N MET A 165 -18.56 10.35 13.24
CA MET A 165 -17.91 9.13 12.77
C MET A 165 -18.97 8.16 12.22
N PRO A 166 -18.61 7.26 11.30
CA PRO A 166 -19.48 6.16 10.91
C PRO A 166 -19.95 5.33 12.12
N ASP A 167 -21.25 5.07 12.20
CA ASP A 167 -21.87 4.35 13.34
C ASP A 167 -21.74 2.82 13.25
N ASN A 168 -21.11 2.30 12.20
CA ASN A 168 -20.90 0.86 12.05
C ASN A 168 -19.84 0.33 13.04
N PRO A 169 -20.17 -0.65 13.89
CA PRO A 169 -19.28 -1.14 14.96
C PRO A 169 -18.01 -1.83 14.44
N TRP A 170 -17.98 -2.24 13.18
CA TRP A 170 -16.82 -2.88 12.57
C TRP A 170 -15.81 -1.89 12.01
N VAL A 171 -16.16 -0.59 11.90
CA VAL A 171 -15.27 0.45 11.40
C VAL A 171 -13.97 0.51 12.21
N PRO A 172 -13.99 0.66 13.55
CA PRO A 172 -12.74 0.73 14.31
C PRO A 172 -11.89 -0.54 14.19
N PHE A 173 -12.53 -1.72 14.19
CA PHE A 173 -11.82 -2.99 14.02
C PHE A 173 -11.12 -3.06 12.65
N TYR A 174 -11.87 -2.90 11.56
CA TYR A 174 -11.33 -2.98 10.20
C TYR A 174 -10.23 -1.93 9.97
N TYR A 175 -10.50 -0.70 10.39
CA TYR A 175 -9.60 0.43 10.18
C TYR A 175 -8.28 0.24 10.93
N MET A 176 -8.32 -0.19 12.19
CA MET A 176 -7.12 -0.41 12.98
C MET A 176 -6.30 -1.63 12.51
N ILE A 177 -6.95 -2.69 12.00
CA ILE A 177 -6.24 -3.81 11.37
C ILE A 177 -5.52 -3.35 10.10
N GLN A 178 -6.18 -2.57 9.24
CA GLN A 178 -5.55 -2.02 8.04
C GLN A 178 -4.40 -1.07 8.41
N ALA A 179 -4.61 -0.17 9.37
CA ALA A 179 -3.57 0.71 9.90
C ALA A 179 -2.36 -0.07 10.42
N SER A 180 -2.57 -1.18 11.14
CA SER A 180 -1.47 -2.01 11.62
C SER A 180 -0.63 -2.60 10.49
N SER A 181 -1.23 -2.97 9.35
CA SER A 181 -0.51 -3.44 8.16
C SER A 181 0.36 -2.37 7.53
N HIS A 182 -0.19 -1.18 7.36
CA HIS A 182 0.56 -0.05 6.79
C HIS A 182 1.67 0.44 7.73
N VAL A 183 1.42 0.51 9.05
CA VAL A 183 2.43 0.85 10.06
C VAL A 183 3.54 -0.20 10.09
N HIS A 184 3.20 -1.50 10.10
CA HIS A 184 4.18 -2.58 10.06
C HIS A 184 5.05 -2.50 8.79
N ALA A 185 4.46 -2.22 7.63
CA ALA A 185 5.18 -2.06 6.38
C ALA A 185 6.13 -0.83 6.42
N LEU A 186 5.66 0.31 6.93
CA LEU A 186 6.46 1.52 7.09
C LEU A 186 7.66 1.29 8.02
N LEU A 187 7.45 0.64 9.17
CA LEU A 187 8.53 0.33 10.12
C LEU A 187 9.61 -0.55 9.49
N LEU A 188 9.21 -1.63 8.81
CA LEU A 188 10.16 -2.49 8.10
C LEU A 188 10.94 -1.73 7.02
N LEU A 189 10.26 -0.85 6.27
CA LEU A 189 10.91 -0.04 5.27
C LEU A 189 11.91 0.94 5.89
N MET A 190 11.58 1.62 6.99
CA MET A 190 12.52 2.54 7.65
C MET A 190 13.76 1.82 8.18
N VAL A 191 13.61 0.58 8.70
CA VAL A 191 14.73 -0.18 9.28
C VAL A 191 15.61 -0.84 8.22
N TYR A 192 15.01 -1.43 7.18
CA TYR A 192 15.72 -2.27 6.22
C TYR A 192 15.69 -1.75 4.78
N GLY A 193 14.83 -0.79 4.47
CA GLY A 193 14.56 -0.32 3.11
C GLY A 193 15.77 0.25 2.40
N THR A 194 16.61 1.03 3.08
CA THR A 194 17.83 1.62 2.49
C THR A 194 18.83 0.57 2.00
N LYS A 195 18.74 -0.66 2.53
CA LYS A 195 19.62 -1.78 2.16
C LYS A 195 19.05 -2.66 1.06
N ILE A 196 17.73 -2.69 0.91
CA ILE A 196 17.02 -3.68 0.08
C ILE A 196 16.34 -3.03 -1.14
N GLU A 197 15.81 -1.81 -0.96
CA GLU A 197 15.01 -1.12 -1.96
C GLU A 197 15.84 -0.09 -2.73
N LEU A 198 15.93 -0.27 -4.05
CA LEU A 198 16.57 0.71 -4.92
C LEU A 198 15.78 2.01 -5.04
N LYS A 199 14.46 1.94 -4.81
CA LYS A 199 13.52 3.06 -4.91
C LYS A 199 13.02 3.46 -3.52
N TYR A 200 13.97 3.64 -2.62
CA TYR A 200 13.70 3.78 -1.19
C TYR A 200 12.81 5.00 -0.91
N TRP A 201 13.13 6.16 -1.48
CA TRP A 201 12.38 7.39 -1.20
C TRP A 201 10.98 7.36 -1.81
N GLU A 202 10.83 6.76 -2.99
CA GLU A 202 9.52 6.54 -3.59
C GLU A 202 8.61 5.68 -2.69
N TYR A 203 9.09 4.52 -2.24
CA TYR A 203 8.32 3.66 -1.34
C TYR A 203 8.10 4.31 0.03
N LEU A 204 9.10 5.04 0.55
CA LEU A 204 8.99 5.71 1.85
C LEU A 204 7.91 6.79 1.82
N LEU A 205 7.89 7.62 0.77
CA LEU A 205 6.84 8.62 0.59
C LEU A 205 5.46 7.97 0.54
N HIS A 206 5.29 6.90 -0.24
CA HIS A 206 4.01 6.20 -0.34
C HIS A 206 3.54 5.64 1.01
N HIS A 207 4.39 4.88 1.70
CA HIS A 207 4.02 4.27 2.98
C HIS A 207 3.79 5.33 4.07
N PHE A 208 4.56 6.42 4.05
CA PHE A 208 4.34 7.54 4.95
C PHE A 208 3.03 8.27 4.68
N LEU A 209 2.67 8.49 3.40
CA LEU A 209 1.38 9.05 3.01
C LEU A 209 0.22 8.15 3.44
N ALA A 210 0.32 6.84 3.22
CA ALA A 210 -0.71 5.89 3.62
C ALA A 210 -0.96 5.92 5.14
N VAL A 211 0.10 5.85 5.95
CA VAL A 211 -0.02 5.93 7.42
C VAL A 211 -0.53 7.30 7.86
N SER A 212 -0.11 8.38 7.22
CA SER A 212 -0.58 9.74 7.52
C SER A 212 -2.06 9.92 7.19
N LEU A 213 -2.51 9.42 6.03
CA LEU A 213 -3.91 9.43 5.63
C LEU A 213 -4.77 8.68 6.63
N LEU A 214 -4.34 7.49 7.08
CA LEU A 214 -5.06 6.71 8.09
C LEU A 214 -5.12 7.44 9.43
N TYR A 215 -4.00 8.00 9.88
CA TYR A 215 -3.93 8.75 11.13
C TYR A 215 -4.85 9.98 11.12
N PHE A 216 -4.71 10.86 10.12
CA PHE A 216 -5.52 12.07 10.03
C PHE A 216 -6.98 11.76 9.76
N SER A 217 -7.28 10.74 8.97
CA SER A 217 -8.66 10.31 8.72
C SER A 217 -9.35 9.86 10.02
N THR A 218 -8.69 9.07 10.87
CA THR A 218 -9.23 8.69 12.18
C THR A 218 -9.39 9.90 13.11
N ILE A 219 -8.38 10.75 13.20
CA ILE A 219 -8.40 11.90 14.12
C ILE A 219 -9.35 13.02 13.65
N TYR A 220 -9.65 13.12 12.36
CA TYR A 220 -10.62 14.06 11.83
C TYR A 220 -12.01 13.46 11.60
N ASN A 221 -12.32 12.26 12.10
CA ASN A 221 -13.58 11.55 11.86
C ASN A 221 -13.89 11.27 10.37
N CYS A 222 -12.88 11.25 9.51
CA CYS A 222 -12.99 10.98 8.07
C CYS A 222 -12.81 9.48 7.76
N GLU A 223 -13.16 8.56 8.66
CA GLU A 223 -12.90 7.12 8.49
C GLU A 223 -13.68 6.52 7.30
N SER A 224 -14.84 7.08 6.94
CA SER A 224 -15.60 6.66 5.76
C SER A 224 -14.77 6.72 4.49
N ILE A 225 -14.17 7.88 4.18
CA ILE A 225 -13.26 8.00 3.03
C ILE A 225 -12.01 7.16 3.21
N GLY A 226 -11.48 7.04 4.42
CA GLY A 226 -10.34 6.16 4.67
C GLY A 226 -10.61 4.71 4.27
N ILE A 227 -11.78 4.17 4.59
CA ILE A 227 -12.22 2.83 4.17
C ILE A 227 -12.38 2.75 2.65
N VAL A 228 -13.02 3.74 2.04
CA VAL A 228 -13.18 3.79 0.58
C VAL A 228 -11.82 3.77 -0.12
N VAL A 229 -10.87 4.57 0.36
CA VAL A 229 -9.49 4.59 -0.15
C VAL A 229 -8.84 3.22 0.02
N LEU A 230 -8.91 2.61 1.21
CA LEU A 230 -8.37 1.27 1.47
C LEU A 230 -8.93 0.23 0.49
N VAL A 231 -10.25 0.18 0.30
CA VAL A 231 -10.88 -0.81 -0.59
C VAL A 231 -10.49 -0.59 -2.05
N LEU A 232 -10.46 0.67 -2.53
CA LEU A 232 -9.94 0.98 -3.86
C LEU A 232 -8.52 0.46 -4.04
N HIS A 233 -7.71 0.55 -2.98
CA HIS A 233 -6.32 0.16 -3.00
C HIS A 233 -6.15 -1.36 -3.03
N ASP A 234 -6.85 -2.05 -2.13
CA ASP A 234 -6.76 -3.48 -1.98
C ASP A 234 -7.22 -4.22 -3.23
N ILE A 235 -8.30 -3.77 -3.90
CA ILE A 235 -8.80 -4.40 -5.13
C ILE A 235 -7.70 -4.49 -6.19
N SER A 236 -7.03 -3.37 -6.51
CA SER A 236 -5.93 -3.39 -7.50
C SER A 236 -4.73 -4.19 -7.02
N ASP A 237 -4.45 -4.17 -5.72
CA ASP A 237 -3.28 -4.80 -5.14
C ASP A 237 -3.40 -6.33 -5.09
N ILE A 238 -4.62 -6.89 -5.00
CA ILE A 238 -4.89 -8.32 -5.19
C ILE A 238 -4.35 -8.78 -6.54
N PHE A 239 -4.77 -8.11 -7.63
CA PHE A 239 -4.35 -8.44 -8.99
C PHE A 239 -2.86 -8.19 -9.18
N LEU A 240 -2.31 -7.12 -8.62
CA LEU A 240 -0.89 -6.79 -8.71
C LEU A 240 -0.01 -7.86 -8.06
N ALA A 241 -0.31 -8.23 -6.82
CA ALA A 241 0.44 -9.24 -6.09
C ALA A 241 0.29 -10.64 -6.71
N TYR A 242 -0.93 -10.99 -7.12
CA TYR A 242 -1.19 -12.27 -7.78
C TYR A 242 -0.49 -12.34 -9.13
N GLY A 243 -0.64 -11.32 -9.97
CA GLY A 243 -0.06 -11.32 -11.30
C GLY A 243 1.46 -11.31 -11.30
N ARG A 244 2.10 -10.62 -10.33
CA ARG A 244 3.56 -10.68 -10.14
C ARG A 244 4.03 -12.06 -9.69
N THR A 245 3.32 -12.67 -8.74
CA THR A 245 3.56 -14.06 -8.33
C THR A 245 3.48 -14.99 -9.54
N TYR A 246 2.38 -14.90 -10.29
CA TYR A 246 2.12 -15.77 -11.43
C TYR A 246 3.11 -15.53 -12.58
N ALA A 247 3.59 -14.31 -12.79
CA ALA A 247 4.62 -14.02 -13.79
C ALA A 247 5.95 -14.73 -13.51
N ASP A 248 6.27 -15.03 -12.25
CA ASP A 248 7.53 -15.68 -11.87
C ASP A 248 7.48 -17.20 -11.79
N ILE A 249 6.38 -17.74 -11.25
CA ILE A 249 6.25 -19.18 -10.98
C ILE A 249 5.17 -19.86 -11.85
N GLY A 250 4.35 -19.07 -12.54
CA GLY A 250 3.33 -19.57 -13.46
C GLY A 250 3.94 -20.08 -14.76
N LYS A 251 3.37 -21.16 -15.29
CA LYS A 251 3.88 -21.83 -16.52
C LYS A 251 3.07 -21.49 -17.76
N ASN A 252 1.81 -21.11 -17.60
CA ASN A 252 0.93 -20.81 -18.73
C ASN A 252 1.07 -19.34 -19.15
N LYS A 253 1.67 -19.10 -20.33
CA LYS A 253 1.87 -17.76 -20.91
C LYS A 253 0.57 -16.97 -21.09
N ILE A 254 -0.53 -17.64 -21.48
CA ILE A 254 -1.84 -16.98 -21.63
C ILE A 254 -2.29 -16.40 -20.30
N LEU A 255 -2.15 -17.17 -19.21
CA LEU A 255 -2.50 -16.70 -17.87
C LEU A 255 -1.59 -15.57 -17.36
N VAL A 256 -0.34 -15.48 -17.81
CA VAL A 256 0.52 -14.31 -17.54
C VAL A 256 -0.05 -13.06 -18.22
N TYR A 257 -0.42 -13.14 -19.50
CA TYR A 257 -1.05 -12.02 -20.21
C TYR A 257 -2.39 -11.61 -19.61
N VAL A 258 -3.24 -12.58 -19.27
CA VAL A 258 -4.54 -12.32 -18.60
C VAL A 258 -4.32 -11.63 -17.26
N SER A 259 -3.37 -12.11 -16.45
CA SER A 259 -3.06 -11.50 -15.15
C SER A 259 -2.51 -10.08 -15.32
N PHE A 260 -1.64 -9.85 -16.31
CA PHE A 260 -1.12 -8.53 -16.62
C PHE A 260 -2.24 -7.56 -17.04
N SER A 261 -3.17 -7.99 -17.90
CA SER A 261 -4.33 -7.19 -18.29
C SER A 261 -5.24 -6.90 -17.08
N ALA A 262 -5.46 -7.87 -16.20
CA ALA A 262 -6.25 -7.68 -14.99
C ALA A 262 -5.64 -6.63 -14.04
N ILE A 263 -4.30 -6.59 -13.92
CA ILE A 263 -3.59 -5.53 -13.17
C ILE A 263 -3.91 -4.15 -13.75
N GLN A 264 -3.75 -4.00 -15.07
CA GLN A 264 -3.96 -2.72 -15.75
C GLN A 264 -5.41 -2.24 -15.60
N ILE A 265 -6.38 -3.12 -15.85
CA ILE A 265 -7.81 -2.78 -15.79
C ILE A 265 -8.20 -2.40 -14.36
N SER A 266 -7.84 -3.23 -13.37
CA SER A 266 -8.18 -2.96 -11.96
C SER A 266 -7.52 -1.68 -11.46
N TRP A 267 -6.25 -1.41 -11.81
CA TRP A 267 -5.54 -0.19 -11.44
C TRP A 267 -6.16 1.06 -12.06
N LEU A 268 -6.42 1.04 -13.37
CA LEU A 268 -7.01 2.18 -14.07
C LEU A 268 -8.41 2.48 -13.52
N TYR A 269 -9.22 1.45 -13.31
CA TYR A 269 -10.56 1.61 -12.75
C TYR A 269 -10.52 2.20 -11.34
N THR A 270 -9.80 1.56 -10.42
CA THR A 270 -9.82 1.97 -9.00
C THR A 270 -9.03 3.25 -8.73
N ARG A 271 -7.78 3.35 -9.23
CA ARG A 271 -6.85 4.44 -8.87
C ARG A 271 -6.92 5.67 -9.78
N VAL A 272 -7.30 5.48 -11.06
CA VAL A 272 -7.29 6.56 -12.06
C VAL A 272 -8.70 7.05 -12.38
N TYR A 273 -9.72 6.20 -12.27
CA TYR A 273 -11.10 6.58 -12.49
C TYR A 273 -11.85 6.86 -11.18
N VAL A 274 -12.06 5.85 -10.32
CA VAL A 274 -12.90 6.01 -9.13
C VAL A 274 -12.27 6.91 -8.06
N PHE A 275 -10.97 6.75 -7.77
CA PHE A 275 -10.28 7.54 -6.74
C PHE A 275 -10.41 9.07 -6.92
N PRO A 276 -10.10 9.68 -8.09
CA PRO A 276 -10.28 11.13 -8.27
C PRO A 276 -11.75 11.56 -8.28
N ILE A 277 -12.70 10.69 -8.68
CA ILE A 277 -14.14 10.98 -8.52
C ILE A 277 -14.48 11.12 -7.04
N LYS A 278 -13.92 10.27 -6.15
CA LYS A 278 -14.16 10.40 -4.70
C LYS A 278 -13.51 11.64 -4.11
N ILE A 279 -12.34 12.06 -4.61
CA ILE A 279 -11.77 13.37 -4.24
C ILE A 279 -12.73 14.50 -4.64
N TYR A 280 -13.24 14.47 -5.87
CA TYR A 280 -14.19 15.47 -6.36
C TYR A 280 -15.49 15.48 -5.55
N ASP A 281 -16.04 14.30 -5.24
CA ASP A 281 -17.24 14.15 -4.40
C ASP A 281 -17.06 14.84 -3.04
N ILE A 282 -15.91 14.63 -2.38
CA ILE A 282 -15.60 15.29 -1.10
C ILE A 282 -15.44 16.81 -1.25
N ILE A 283 -14.95 17.29 -2.39
CA ILE A 283 -14.79 18.73 -2.64
C ILE A 283 -16.13 19.41 -2.94
N VAL A 284 -17.12 18.70 -3.48
CA VAL A 284 -18.38 19.31 -3.94
C VAL A 284 -19.57 18.97 -3.05
N ASN A 285 -19.68 17.71 -2.64
CA ASN A 285 -20.78 17.15 -1.84
C ASN A 285 -20.31 16.94 -0.39
N HIS A 286 -20.12 18.07 0.32
CA HIS A 286 -19.62 18.08 1.70
C HIS A 286 -20.51 18.89 2.66
N PRO A 287 -21.82 18.63 2.73
CA PRO A 287 -22.74 19.39 3.57
C PRO A 287 -22.32 19.40 5.06
N GLY A 288 -21.71 18.32 5.52
CA GLY A 288 -21.15 18.24 6.88
C GLY A 288 -20.01 19.23 7.15
N PHE A 289 -19.13 19.41 6.17
CA PHE A 289 -18.05 20.38 6.26
C PHE A 289 -18.58 21.82 6.14
N SER A 290 -19.63 22.07 5.36
CA SER A 290 -20.17 23.43 5.21
C SER A 290 -20.91 23.92 6.45
N LEU A 291 -21.56 23.02 7.19
CA LEU A 291 -22.28 23.37 8.43
C LEU A 291 -21.35 23.89 9.55
N TYR A 292 -20.14 23.33 9.65
CA TYR A 292 -19.13 23.67 10.67
C TYR A 292 -17.82 24.17 10.05
N TRP A 293 -17.92 24.91 8.94
CA TRP A 293 -16.80 25.24 8.07
C TRP A 293 -15.55 25.74 8.78
N GLU A 294 -15.68 26.69 9.71
CA GLU A 294 -14.54 27.26 10.41
C GLU A 294 -13.77 26.22 11.24
N ASN A 295 -14.46 25.20 11.75
CA ASN A 295 -13.87 24.13 12.54
C ASN A 295 -13.38 22.96 11.67
N THR A 296 -13.95 22.74 10.48
CA THR A 296 -13.73 21.52 9.69
C THR A 296 -12.94 21.73 8.40
N LYS A 297 -12.76 22.97 7.92
CA LYS A 297 -12.05 23.26 6.67
C LYS A 297 -10.60 22.74 6.63
N HIS A 298 -9.88 22.78 7.75
CA HIS A 298 -8.50 22.27 7.82
C HIS A 298 -8.46 20.74 7.70
N ALA A 299 -9.43 20.03 8.27
CA ALA A 299 -9.59 18.59 8.08
C ALA A 299 -9.82 18.25 6.59
N LEU A 300 -10.67 19.02 5.90
CA LEU A 300 -10.91 18.87 4.47
C LEU A 300 -9.63 19.07 3.67
N TYR A 301 -8.93 20.20 3.88
CA TYR A 301 -7.70 20.53 3.17
C TYR A 301 -6.59 19.51 3.40
N ASN A 302 -6.45 19.02 4.64
CA ASN A 302 -5.48 17.98 4.97
C ASN A 302 -5.80 16.68 4.21
N GLN A 303 -7.03 16.17 4.35
CA GLN A 303 -7.45 14.91 3.74
C GLN A 303 -7.35 14.95 2.22
N VAL A 304 -7.91 15.99 1.59
CA VAL A 304 -7.88 16.18 0.14
C VAL A 304 -6.44 16.40 -0.35
N GLY A 305 -5.65 17.22 0.36
CA GLY A 305 -4.26 17.49 0.01
C GLY A 305 -3.42 16.22 -0.03
N LEU A 306 -3.51 15.38 1.00
CA LEU A 306 -2.79 14.09 1.04
C LEU A 306 -3.28 13.13 -0.05
N MET A 307 -4.58 13.08 -0.32
CA MET A 307 -5.14 12.28 -1.41
C MET A 307 -4.68 12.76 -2.79
N ILE A 308 -4.52 14.07 -3.01
CA ILE A 308 -3.99 14.64 -4.26
C ILE A 308 -2.51 14.24 -4.45
N VAL A 309 -1.69 14.31 -3.40
CA VAL A 309 -0.29 13.84 -3.48
C VAL A 309 -0.25 12.35 -3.84
N LEU A 310 -1.09 11.55 -3.18
CA LEU A 310 -1.22 10.11 -3.47
C LEU A 310 -1.69 9.86 -4.92
N PHE A 311 -2.64 10.65 -5.43
CA PHE A 311 -3.06 10.59 -6.83
C PHE A 311 -1.93 10.92 -7.80
N GLY A 312 -1.09 11.90 -7.48
CA GLY A 312 0.14 12.19 -8.24
C GLY A 312 1.05 10.96 -8.37
N MET A 313 1.19 10.19 -7.29
CA MET A 313 1.91 8.91 -7.32
C MET A 313 1.18 7.85 -8.16
N HIS A 314 -0.15 7.79 -8.11
CA HIS A 314 -0.93 6.90 -8.98
C HIS A 314 -0.66 7.20 -10.46
N ILE A 315 -0.70 8.46 -10.87
CA ILE A 315 -0.40 8.86 -12.25
C ILE A 315 1.03 8.49 -12.63
N TYR A 316 2.00 8.75 -11.75
CA TYR A 316 3.39 8.35 -11.95
C TYR A 316 3.51 6.84 -12.24
N TRP A 317 2.93 5.98 -11.41
CA TRP A 317 2.96 4.53 -11.62
C TRP A 317 2.17 4.07 -12.85
N THR A 318 1.03 4.70 -13.14
CA THR A 318 0.23 4.43 -14.35
C THR A 318 1.05 4.64 -15.61
N ILE A 319 1.86 5.72 -15.69
CA ILE A 319 2.73 5.98 -16.85
C ILE A 319 3.69 4.79 -17.09
N PHE A 320 4.26 4.23 -16.03
CA PHE A 320 5.14 3.06 -16.15
C PHE A 320 4.39 1.78 -16.51
N MET A 321 3.22 1.54 -15.91
CA MET A 321 2.42 0.36 -16.23
C MET A 321 1.91 0.37 -17.67
N VAL A 322 1.47 1.52 -18.18
CA VAL A 322 1.08 1.67 -19.59
C VAL A 322 2.29 1.45 -20.51
N LYS A 323 3.48 2.01 -20.19
CA LYS A 323 4.71 1.77 -20.97
C LYS A 323 5.07 0.29 -21.05
N VAL A 324 4.98 -0.44 -19.93
CA VAL A 324 5.20 -1.90 -19.91
C VAL A 324 4.15 -2.61 -20.76
N GLY A 325 2.88 -2.21 -20.67
CA GLY A 325 1.80 -2.79 -21.47
C GLY A 325 1.99 -2.61 -22.98
N ILE A 326 2.32 -1.39 -23.42
CA ILE A 326 2.61 -1.11 -24.84
C ILE A 326 3.79 -1.99 -25.32
N GLY A 327 4.86 -2.12 -24.53
CA GLY A 327 5.99 -2.98 -24.89
C GLY A 327 5.60 -4.45 -25.09
N ILE A 328 4.74 -4.96 -24.21
CA ILE A 328 4.24 -6.34 -24.30
C ILE A 328 3.36 -6.53 -25.55
N PHE A 329 2.38 -5.66 -25.78
CA PHE A 329 1.40 -5.86 -26.86
C PHE A 329 1.91 -5.45 -28.24
N SER A 330 2.81 -4.46 -28.34
CA SER A 330 3.33 -3.99 -29.63
C SER A 330 4.59 -4.75 -30.07
N ALA A 331 5.47 -5.12 -29.15
CA ALA A 331 6.76 -5.74 -29.48
C ALA A 331 6.86 -7.21 -29.07
N GLY A 332 5.86 -7.76 -28.37
CA GLY A 332 5.90 -9.12 -27.82
C GLY A 332 7.00 -9.33 -26.76
N LYS A 333 7.62 -8.24 -26.27
CA LYS A 333 8.76 -8.27 -25.34
C LYS A 333 8.34 -7.66 -24.01
N TYR A 334 8.37 -8.48 -22.96
CA TYR A 334 8.30 -7.97 -21.59
C TYR A 334 9.61 -7.26 -21.26
N LYS A 335 9.54 -5.96 -20.99
CA LYS A 335 10.67 -5.19 -20.46
C LYS A 335 10.16 -4.36 -19.30
N ASN A 336 10.63 -4.66 -18.09
CA ASN A 336 10.22 -3.92 -16.91
C ASN A 336 10.95 -2.57 -16.88
N VAL A 337 10.41 -1.57 -17.58
CA VAL A 337 11.00 -0.22 -17.66
C VAL A 337 11.01 0.47 -16.28
N TYR A 338 10.23 -0.04 -15.32
CA TYR A 338 10.15 0.47 -13.97
C TYR A 338 11.25 -0.11 -13.05
N ASP A 339 11.52 -1.42 -13.09
CA ASP A 339 12.63 -2.07 -12.36
C ASP A 339 13.69 -2.63 -13.33
N ASN A 340 14.68 -1.79 -13.64
CA ASN A 340 15.76 -2.15 -14.56
C ASN A 340 16.69 -3.27 -14.06
N ARG A 341 16.58 -3.73 -12.81
CA ARG A 341 17.30 -4.93 -12.33
C ARG A 341 16.91 -6.16 -13.15
N GLU A 342 15.63 -6.28 -13.48
CA GLU A 342 15.10 -7.42 -14.24
C GLU A 342 15.65 -7.41 -15.68
N ASN A 343 15.72 -6.23 -16.30
CA ASN A 343 16.20 -6.10 -17.69
C ASN A 343 17.71 -6.38 -17.85
N LYS A 344 18.54 -6.03 -16.86
CA LYS A 344 20.00 -6.30 -16.90
C LYS A 344 20.31 -7.80 -16.89
N LEU A 345 19.41 -8.62 -16.35
CA LEU A 345 19.55 -10.07 -16.31
C LEU A 345 19.17 -10.72 -17.64
N ASP A 346 18.21 -10.14 -18.39
CA ASP A 346 17.86 -10.61 -19.72
C ASP A 346 18.94 -10.28 -20.76
N ASN A 347 19.57 -9.11 -20.70
CA ASN A 347 20.64 -8.73 -21.64
C ASN A 347 21.95 -9.54 -21.44
N LYS A 348 22.14 -10.16 -20.26
CA LYS A 348 23.28 -11.07 -20.02
C LYS A 348 23.10 -12.44 -20.72
N LYS A 349 21.98 -12.63 -21.44
CA LYS A 349 21.65 -13.83 -22.22
C LYS A 349 21.98 -13.69 -23.71
N GLU A 350 22.24 -12.47 -24.20
CA GLU A 350 22.50 -12.19 -25.62
C GLU A 350 24.00 -12.03 -25.94
N ASN A 351 24.87 -12.03 -24.91
CA ASN A 351 26.33 -12.10 -25.01
C ASN A 351 26.83 -13.33 -24.27
#